data_AF-A0A9D5SBC3-F1
#
_entry.id   AF-A0A9D5SBC3-F1
#
_cell.length_a   1.000
_cell.length_b   1.000
_cell.length_c   1.000
_cell.angle_alpha   90.00
_cell.angle_beta   90.00
_cell.angle_gamma   90.00
#
_symmetry.space_group_name_H-M   'P 1'
#
loop_
_entity.id
_entity.type
_entity.pdbx_description
1 polymer ?
#
loop_
_entity_poly.entity_id
_entity_poly.type
_entity_poly.pdbx_seq_one_letter_code
_entity_poly.pdbx_strand_id
1 'polypeptide(L)'
;MKQQKLDISIPKERYKIISSTVTDLGTNKVCPSVMIVNRSLLNFRQKEAFAWGCQITICLTELLENGLPTKESEAKVNNLQCLIDGKIKESVESPNALFVVKEIQNGICKLHYQVRDAKSTKRILKKLINQNLFDLEWDYEICYDEEWADTEWVWDYFKLPWHTVVKYRPEFYNEQGHYTKDEWTSICDVDKEYDGYKFTLKEYIEVENNYVNFITDIMEYSEMEFVTIRRFNLYDSISNQIAKDKRYREINEPLKELDKSLRKGARIHRSKIGNYIRACLRELADISFENKGKGFELDFGYDYYMHIRSSLPVEQLRQIARQNDLFLDPR
;
A
#
# COMPACT_ATOMS: atom_id res chain seq x y z
N MET A 1 46.40 0.43 2.65
CA MET A 1 45.18 1.07 2.12
C MET A 1 44.20 1.25 3.27
N LYS A 2 43.83 2.49 3.63
CA LYS A 2 42.80 2.75 4.63
C LYS A 2 41.44 2.36 4.02
N GLN A 3 40.73 1.42 4.65
CA GLN A 3 39.32 1.16 4.32
C GLN A 3 38.55 2.47 4.47
N GLN A 4 38.01 2.98 3.36
CA GLN A 4 37.02 4.05 3.39
C GLN A 4 35.85 3.55 4.24
N LYS A 5 35.66 4.19 5.41
CA LYS A 5 34.49 3.94 6.26
C LYS A 5 33.29 4.47 5.47
N LEU A 6 32.57 3.57 4.80
CA LEU A 6 31.32 3.94 4.14
C LEU A 6 30.39 4.51 5.23
N ASP A 7 29.93 5.75 5.04
CA ASP A 7 28.97 6.36 5.96
C ASP A 7 27.60 5.75 5.66
N ILE A 8 27.15 4.85 6.53
CA ILE A 8 25.90 4.11 6.36
C ILE A 8 24.83 4.87 7.12
N SER A 9 23.84 5.38 6.39
CA SER A 9 22.74 6.13 6.97
C SER A 9 21.69 5.16 7.50
N ILE A 10 21.64 5.00 8.82
CA ILE A 10 20.66 4.14 9.48
C ILE A 10 19.37 4.95 9.71
N PRO A 11 18.24 4.55 9.10
CA PRO A 11 16.99 5.28 9.27
C PRO A 11 16.45 5.07 10.68
N LYS A 12 15.91 6.14 11.29
CA LYS A 12 15.20 6.03 12.56
C LYS A 12 14.05 5.03 12.44
N GLU A 13 14.04 4.03 13.32
CA GLU A 13 13.05 2.95 13.32
C GLU A 13 11.62 3.49 13.46
N ARG A 14 10.73 2.92 12.66
CA ARG A 14 9.29 3.18 12.72
C ARG A 14 8.58 1.87 12.47
N TYR A 15 7.55 1.60 13.26
CA TYR A 15 6.86 0.32 13.23
C TYR A 15 5.46 0.44 12.64
N LYS A 16 5.01 -0.61 11.95
CA LYS A 16 3.62 -0.81 11.54
C LYS A 16 3.18 -2.18 12.03
N ILE A 17 2.03 -2.23 12.71
CA ILE A 17 1.36 -3.48 13.07
C ILE A 17 0.47 -3.88 11.89
N ILE A 18 0.54 -5.15 11.51
CA ILE A 18 -0.25 -5.76 10.45
C ILE A 18 -0.92 -6.99 11.05
N SER A 19 -2.25 -7.04 10.93
CA SER A 19 -3.03 -8.22 11.32
C SER A 19 -3.58 -8.87 10.06
N SER A 20 -3.43 -10.19 9.96
CA SER A 20 -3.91 -10.98 8.82
C SER A 20 -4.39 -12.36 9.29
N THR A 21 -4.90 -13.16 8.37
CA THR A 21 -5.23 -14.57 8.62
C THR A 21 -4.49 -15.44 7.61
N VAL A 22 -3.98 -16.57 8.08
CA VAL A 22 -3.24 -17.55 7.27
C VAL A 22 -3.94 -18.90 7.43
N THR A 23 -4.10 -19.63 6.33
CA THR A 23 -4.65 -20.99 6.37
C THR A 23 -3.50 -21.96 6.55
N ASP A 24 -3.52 -22.73 7.63
CA ASP A 24 -2.59 -23.83 7.84
C ASP A 24 -2.89 -24.94 6.81
N LEU A 25 -1.94 -25.22 5.92
CA LEU A 25 -2.13 -26.14 4.80
C LEU A 25 -2.26 -27.62 5.24
N GLY A 26 -1.79 -27.96 6.44
CA GLY A 26 -1.90 -29.32 6.98
C GLY A 26 -3.26 -29.60 7.62
N THR A 27 -3.88 -28.57 8.21
CA THR A 27 -5.12 -28.70 9.00
C THR A 27 -6.33 -27.98 8.39
N ASN A 28 -6.13 -27.19 7.32
CA ASN A 28 -7.11 -26.27 6.74
C ASN A 28 -7.70 -25.25 7.75
N LYS A 29 -7.05 -25.07 8.91
CA LYS A 29 -7.50 -24.13 9.92
C LYS A 29 -7.04 -22.72 9.56
N VAL A 30 -7.96 -21.76 9.65
CA VAL A 30 -7.64 -20.33 9.52
C VAL A 30 -7.12 -19.84 10.88
N CYS A 31 -5.88 -19.36 10.90
CA CYS A 31 -5.20 -18.85 12.08
C CYS A 31 -4.91 -17.36 11.94
N PRO A 32 -5.09 -16.57 13.00
CA PRO A 32 -4.63 -15.18 13.01
C PRO A 32 -3.09 -15.14 12.93
N SER A 33 -2.57 -14.17 12.19
CA SER A 33 -1.16 -13.79 12.16
C SER A 33 -1.03 -12.30 12.46
N VAL A 34 -0.13 -11.97 13.38
CA VAL A 34 0.17 -10.58 13.77
C VAL A 34 1.64 -10.31 13.50
N MET A 35 1.91 -9.24 12.75
CA MET A 35 3.27 -8.81 12.43
C MET A 35 3.54 -7.38 12.90
N ILE A 36 4.75 -7.14 13.39
CA ILE A 36 5.28 -5.81 13.69
C ILE A 36 6.48 -5.59 12.78
N VAL A 37 6.29 -4.76 11.76
CA VAL A 37 7.30 -4.52 10.72
C VAL A 37 7.99 -3.18 10.93
N ASN A 38 9.32 -3.16 10.82
CA ASN A 38 10.12 -1.94 10.75
C ASN A 38 10.01 -1.29 9.36
N ARG A 39 8.99 -0.45 9.18
CA ARG A 39 8.72 0.23 7.89
C ARG A 39 9.82 1.21 7.47
N SER A 40 10.75 1.58 8.35
CA SER A 40 11.85 2.48 7.97
C SER A 40 12.83 1.81 6.99
N LEU A 41 12.80 0.48 6.89
CA LEU A 41 13.71 -0.30 6.04
C LEU A 41 13.17 -0.56 4.62
N LEU A 42 11.92 -0.18 4.31
CA LEU A 42 11.27 -0.44 3.01
C LEU A 42 12.10 0.04 1.79
N ASN A 43 12.84 1.13 1.94
CA ASN A 43 13.70 1.70 0.89
C ASN A 43 15.19 1.71 1.28
N PHE A 44 15.59 0.84 2.21
CA PHE A 44 16.98 0.74 2.64
C PHE A 44 17.84 0.18 1.49
N ARG A 45 18.88 0.93 1.11
CA ARG A 45 19.67 0.65 -0.10
C ARG A 45 20.96 -0.10 0.17
N GLN A 46 21.55 0.04 1.35
CA GLN A 46 22.89 -0.46 1.70
C GLN A 46 22.79 -1.87 2.30
N LYS A 47 22.02 -2.75 1.66
CA LYS A 47 21.69 -4.09 2.18
C LYS A 47 22.93 -4.97 2.36
N GLU A 48 23.90 -4.82 1.46
CA GLU A 48 25.18 -5.52 1.46
C GLU A 48 26.00 -5.28 2.74
N ALA A 49 25.77 -4.16 3.43
CA ALA A 49 26.40 -3.88 4.70
C ALA A 49 25.84 -4.71 5.87
N PHE A 50 24.70 -5.37 5.66
CA PHE A 50 23.98 -6.23 6.60
C PHE A 50 23.59 -7.53 5.88
N ALA A 51 24.57 -8.19 5.28
CA ALA A 51 24.39 -9.33 4.37
C ALA A 51 24.11 -10.69 5.05
N TRP A 52 23.66 -10.68 6.31
CA TRP A 52 23.36 -11.90 7.05
C TRP A 52 21.95 -11.84 7.65
N GLY A 53 21.06 -12.67 7.13
CA GLY A 53 19.74 -12.90 7.70
C GLY A 53 19.86 -13.67 9.01
N CYS A 54 19.29 -13.14 10.09
CA CYS A 54 19.23 -13.79 11.40
C CYS A 54 17.76 -13.97 11.79
N GLN A 55 17.31 -15.22 11.78
CA GLN A 55 15.97 -15.61 12.23
C GLN A 55 16.05 -16.20 13.63
N ILE A 56 15.22 -15.72 14.55
CA ILE A 56 15.07 -16.27 15.89
C ILE A 56 13.66 -16.82 16.00
N THR A 57 13.53 -18.09 16.37
CA THR A 57 12.24 -18.79 16.46
C THR A 57 11.98 -19.11 17.93
N ILE A 58 10.83 -18.67 18.44
CA ILE A 58 10.40 -18.84 19.82
C ILE A 58 9.10 -19.64 19.82
N CYS A 59 9.09 -20.76 20.55
CA CYS A 59 7.91 -21.59 20.73
C CYS A 59 7.09 -21.07 21.92
N LEU A 60 5.79 -20.88 21.71
CA LEU A 60 4.85 -20.35 22.68
C LEU A 60 3.87 -21.45 23.10
N THR A 61 3.84 -21.74 24.39
CA THR A 61 3.02 -22.80 24.98
C THR A 61 1.73 -22.27 25.61
N GLU A 62 1.74 -21.02 26.10
CA GLU A 62 0.60 -20.35 26.73
C GLU A 62 -0.19 -19.53 25.69
N LEU A 63 -1.20 -20.15 25.08
CA LEU A 63 -1.98 -19.57 23.99
C LEU A 63 -3.45 -19.35 24.35
N LEU A 64 -4.07 -18.36 23.71
CA LEU A 64 -5.52 -18.18 23.64
C LEU A 64 -6.14 -19.21 22.67
N GLU A 65 -7.46 -19.38 22.70
CA GLU A 65 -8.18 -20.32 21.81
C GLU A 65 -7.92 -20.07 20.31
N ASN A 66 -7.67 -18.81 19.94
CA ASN A 66 -7.36 -18.41 18.57
C ASN A 66 -5.89 -18.64 18.17
N GLY A 67 -5.04 -19.16 19.06
CA GLY A 67 -3.63 -19.47 18.79
C GLY A 67 -2.66 -18.30 18.93
N LEU A 68 -3.13 -17.12 19.37
CA LEU A 68 -2.26 -16.00 19.76
C LEU A 68 -1.77 -16.18 21.21
N PRO A 69 -0.63 -15.59 21.60
CA PRO A 69 -0.13 -15.67 22.97
C PRO A 69 -1.08 -15.01 23.98
N THR A 70 -1.05 -15.51 25.21
CA THR A 70 -1.57 -14.76 26.36
C THR A 70 -0.75 -13.49 26.60
N LYS A 71 -1.29 -12.53 27.38
CA LYS A 71 -0.54 -11.32 27.75
C LYS A 71 0.76 -11.63 28.50
N GLU A 72 0.77 -12.70 29.29
CA GLU A 72 1.96 -13.14 30.02
C GLU A 72 3.03 -13.69 29.06
N SER A 73 2.63 -14.57 28.13
CA SER A 73 3.50 -15.10 27.09
C SER A 73 4.06 -13.98 26.20
N GLU A 74 3.22 -13.03 25.80
CA GLU A 74 3.64 -11.86 25.02
C GLU A 74 4.68 -11.00 25.78
N ALA A 75 4.51 -10.81 27.10
CA ALA A 75 5.47 -10.08 27.92
C ALA A 75 6.83 -10.79 27.99
N LYS A 76 6.85 -12.13 28.14
CA LYS A 76 8.07 -12.95 28.10
C LYS A 76 8.82 -12.76 26.76
N VAL A 77 8.10 -12.84 25.64
CA VAL A 77 8.65 -12.62 24.29
C VAL A 77 9.21 -11.21 24.13
N ASN A 78 8.46 -10.19 24.55
CA ASN A 78 8.90 -8.79 24.43
C ASN A 78 10.16 -8.51 25.26
N ASN A 79 10.27 -9.10 26.46
CA ASN A 79 11.45 -8.98 27.30
C ASN A 79 12.67 -9.66 26.68
N LEU A 80 12.49 -10.87 26.11
CA LEU A 80 13.54 -11.57 25.38
C LEU A 80 14.00 -10.76 24.15
N GLN A 81 13.06 -10.25 23.35
CA GLN A 81 13.35 -9.40 22.20
C GLN A 81 14.15 -8.16 22.61
N CYS A 82 13.72 -7.44 23.65
CA CYS A 82 14.42 -6.25 24.15
C CYS A 82 15.86 -6.55 24.57
N LEU A 83 16.07 -7.67 25.28
CA LEU A 83 17.41 -8.13 25.67
C LEU A 83 18.28 -8.45 24.45
N ILE A 84 17.74 -9.19 23.47
CA ILE A 84 18.45 -9.54 22.25
C ILE A 84 18.82 -8.28 21.48
N ASP A 85 17.86 -7.40 21.19
CA ASP A 85 18.06 -6.12 20.49
C ASP A 85 19.22 -5.33 21.10
N GLY A 86 19.21 -5.14 22.42
CA GLY A 86 20.24 -4.39 23.13
C GLY A 86 21.62 -5.02 23.02
N LYS A 87 21.72 -6.35 22.93
CA LYS A 87 22.99 -7.06 22.82
C LYS A 87 23.52 -7.14 21.39
N ILE A 88 22.67 -7.39 20.40
CA ILE A 88 23.12 -7.62 19.02
C ILE A 88 23.28 -6.33 18.23
N LYS A 89 22.59 -5.24 18.61
CA LYS A 89 22.76 -3.92 17.98
C LYS A 89 24.07 -3.27 18.42
N GLU A 90 24.44 -3.38 19.69
CA GLU A 90 25.63 -2.80 20.36
C GLU A 90 25.73 -1.26 20.36
N SER A 91 25.31 -0.58 19.29
CA SER A 91 25.33 0.87 19.11
C SER A 91 24.08 1.37 18.38
N VAL A 92 23.63 2.57 18.73
CA VAL A 92 22.52 3.24 18.03
C VAL A 92 22.98 3.89 16.72
N GLU A 93 24.19 4.46 16.70
CA GLU A 93 24.73 5.17 15.54
C GLU A 93 25.35 4.21 14.51
N SER A 94 25.86 3.06 14.96
CA SER A 94 26.48 2.05 14.10
C SER A 94 26.06 0.65 14.55
N PRO A 95 24.76 0.32 14.41
CA PRO A 95 24.25 -0.96 14.84
C PRO A 95 24.85 -2.11 14.03
N ASN A 96 25.09 -3.22 14.70
CA ASN A 96 25.46 -4.47 14.06
C ASN A 96 24.24 -5.22 13.48
N ALA A 97 23.03 -4.92 13.94
CA ALA A 97 21.80 -5.57 13.48
C ALA A 97 20.67 -4.55 13.22
N LEU A 98 19.87 -4.80 12.20
CA LEU A 98 18.64 -4.08 11.88
C LEU A 98 17.47 -5.02 12.10
N PHE A 99 16.53 -4.65 12.97
CA PHE A 99 15.30 -5.41 13.15
C PHE A 99 14.36 -5.17 11.97
N VAL A 100 13.90 -6.25 11.33
CA VAL A 100 13.05 -6.19 10.13
C VAL A 100 11.59 -6.43 10.50
N VAL A 101 11.28 -7.58 11.11
CA VAL A 101 9.91 -7.97 11.44
C VAL A 101 9.88 -8.90 12.65
N LYS A 102 8.83 -8.76 13.45
CA LYS A 102 8.34 -9.80 14.37
C LYS A 102 7.05 -10.34 13.81
N GLU A 103 6.95 -11.65 13.68
CA GLU A 103 5.75 -12.36 13.26
C GLU A 103 5.30 -13.29 14.39
N ILE A 104 3.99 -13.34 14.65
CA ILE A 104 3.39 -14.26 15.60
C ILE A 104 2.26 -15.00 14.88
N GLN A 105 2.40 -16.31 14.79
CA GLN A 105 1.41 -17.17 14.15
C GLN A 105 1.44 -18.57 14.78
N ASN A 106 0.26 -19.10 15.11
CA ASN A 106 0.05 -20.48 15.54
C ASN A 106 1.02 -20.95 16.65
N GLY A 107 1.17 -20.14 17.70
CA GLY A 107 2.08 -20.45 18.80
C GLY A 107 3.58 -20.36 18.48
N ILE A 108 3.96 -19.79 17.34
CA ILE A 108 5.34 -19.52 16.99
C ILE A 108 5.52 -18.01 16.86
N CYS A 109 6.55 -17.48 17.51
CA CYS A 109 7.02 -16.12 17.29
C CYS A 109 8.36 -16.17 16.55
N LYS A 110 8.46 -15.46 15.43
CA LYS A 110 9.70 -15.29 14.68
C LYS A 110 10.16 -13.84 14.73
N LEU A 111 11.44 -13.64 15.02
CA LEU A 111 12.10 -12.34 14.93
C LEU A 111 13.12 -12.40 13.80
N HIS A 112 13.03 -11.46 12.86
CA HIS A 112 13.95 -11.36 11.73
C HIS A 112 14.81 -10.11 11.87
N TYR A 113 16.12 -10.32 11.74
CA TYR A 113 17.13 -9.26 11.72
C TYR A 113 18.02 -9.40 10.50
N GLN A 114 18.56 -8.27 10.06
CA GLN A 114 19.64 -8.23 9.07
C GLN A 114 20.91 -7.74 9.74
N VAL A 115 22.00 -8.51 9.62
CA VAL A 115 23.18 -8.44 10.49
C VAL A 115 24.46 -8.19 9.69
N ARG A 116 25.34 -7.36 10.25
CA ARG A 116 26.67 -7.06 9.69
C ARG A 116 27.71 -8.12 10.05
N ASP A 117 27.88 -8.40 11.34
CA ASP A 117 28.81 -9.39 11.87
C ASP A 117 28.05 -10.60 12.45
N ALA A 118 27.82 -11.60 11.60
CA ALA A 118 27.21 -12.86 11.98
C ALA A 118 27.98 -13.61 13.08
N LYS A 119 29.31 -13.48 13.16
CA LYS A 119 30.12 -14.19 14.18
C LYS A 119 29.88 -13.60 15.56
N SER A 120 29.85 -12.27 15.69
CA SER A 120 29.52 -11.63 16.96
C SER A 120 28.10 -11.98 17.41
N THR A 121 27.13 -11.86 16.50
CA THR A 121 25.72 -12.20 16.78
C THR A 121 25.56 -13.66 17.21
N LYS A 122 26.14 -14.61 16.47
CA LYS A 122 26.12 -16.04 16.82
C LYS A 122 26.67 -16.31 18.22
N ARG A 123 27.80 -15.69 18.58
CA ARG A 123 28.39 -15.82 19.92
C ARG A 123 27.45 -15.30 21.01
N ILE A 124 26.80 -14.15 20.78
CA ILE A 124 25.85 -13.55 21.71
C ILE A 124 24.63 -14.45 21.89
N LEU A 125 23.99 -14.88 20.81
CA LEU A 125 22.78 -15.70 20.85
C LEU A 125 23.02 -17.05 21.52
N LYS A 126 24.13 -17.74 21.22
CA LYS A 126 24.52 -18.97 21.93
C LYS A 126 24.62 -18.78 23.45
N LYS A 127 25.18 -17.65 23.89
CA LYS A 127 25.32 -17.36 25.31
C LYS A 127 23.95 -17.09 25.96
N LEU A 128 23.01 -16.48 25.22
CA LEU A 128 21.67 -16.19 25.73
C LEU A 128 20.79 -17.44 25.81
N ILE A 129 20.85 -18.34 24.82
CA ILE A 129 20.12 -19.63 24.85
C ILE A 129 20.49 -20.41 26.11
N ASN A 130 21.79 -20.53 26.42
CA ASN A 130 22.27 -21.27 27.58
C ASN A 130 21.87 -20.69 28.93
N GLN A 131 21.32 -19.46 28.98
CA GLN A 131 20.83 -18.86 30.22
C GLN A 131 19.38 -19.26 30.54
N ASN A 132 18.68 -19.94 29.62
CA ASN A 132 17.30 -20.40 29.78
C ASN A 132 16.38 -19.30 30.35
N LEU A 133 16.42 -18.12 29.73
CA LEU A 133 15.72 -16.93 30.23
C LEU A 133 14.23 -16.99 29.92
N PHE A 134 13.42 -16.52 30.88
CA PHE A 134 11.97 -16.31 30.73
C PHE A 134 11.15 -17.57 30.45
N ASP A 135 11.71 -18.77 30.68
CA ASP A 135 11.06 -20.07 30.42
C ASP A 135 10.55 -20.22 28.99
N LEU A 136 11.28 -19.66 28.03
CA LEU A 136 10.98 -19.76 26.59
C LEU A 136 11.93 -20.77 25.92
N GLU A 137 11.36 -21.65 25.11
CA GLU A 137 12.12 -22.48 24.18
C GLU A 137 12.32 -21.70 22.87
N TRP A 138 13.58 -21.51 22.47
CA TRP A 138 13.91 -20.78 21.25
C TRP A 138 15.26 -21.19 20.68
N ASP A 139 15.41 -21.03 19.37
CA ASP A 139 16.65 -21.23 18.63
C ASP A 139 16.82 -20.13 17.57
N TYR A 140 17.96 -20.11 16.89
CA TYR A 140 18.25 -19.16 15.82
C TYR A 140 18.97 -19.79 14.63
N GLU A 141 18.73 -19.20 13.47
CA GLU A 141 19.43 -19.50 12.24
C GLU A 141 20.06 -18.22 11.69
N ILE A 142 21.30 -18.30 11.22
CA ILE A 142 21.98 -17.18 10.55
C ILE A 142 22.54 -17.67 9.22
N CYS A 143 22.06 -17.08 8.13
CA CYS A 143 22.40 -17.41 6.76
C CYS A 143 22.93 -16.17 6.02
N TYR A 144 23.77 -16.38 5.01
CA TYR A 144 24.20 -15.29 4.14
C TYR A 144 23.02 -14.89 3.24
N ASP A 145 22.64 -13.62 3.28
CA ASP A 145 21.50 -13.07 2.55
C ASP A 145 21.78 -11.59 2.23
N GLU A 146 22.64 -11.35 1.25
CA GLU A 146 23.04 -10.00 0.83
C GLU A 146 21.87 -9.17 0.28
N GLU A 147 20.94 -9.83 -0.40
CA GLU A 147 19.80 -9.19 -1.07
C GLU A 147 18.56 -9.04 -0.19
N TRP A 148 18.60 -9.61 1.02
CA TRP A 148 17.49 -9.67 1.97
C TRP A 148 16.30 -10.48 1.46
N ALA A 149 16.56 -11.53 0.68
CA ALA A 149 15.55 -12.35 0.03
C ALA A 149 14.60 -13.04 1.04
N ASP A 150 15.14 -13.52 2.17
CA ASP A 150 14.36 -14.24 3.20
C ASP A 150 13.29 -13.36 3.87
N THR A 151 13.42 -12.05 3.73
CA THR A 151 12.51 -11.05 4.31
C THR A 151 11.81 -10.20 3.25
N GLU A 152 11.97 -10.51 1.96
CA GLU A 152 11.38 -9.70 0.90
C GLU A 152 9.85 -9.68 0.96
N TRP A 153 9.24 -10.81 1.32
CA TRP A 153 7.80 -11.00 1.50
C TRP A 153 7.18 -9.98 2.47
N VAL A 154 7.95 -9.48 3.43
CA VAL A 154 7.50 -8.44 4.39
C VAL A 154 7.07 -7.19 3.64
N TRP A 155 7.76 -6.87 2.54
CA TRP A 155 7.50 -5.70 1.73
C TRP A 155 6.26 -5.86 0.86
N ASP A 156 5.79 -7.08 0.61
CA ASP A 156 4.57 -7.31 -0.17
C ASP A 156 3.34 -6.73 0.54
N TYR A 157 3.34 -6.72 1.88
CA TYR A 157 2.32 -6.01 2.68
C TYR A 157 2.37 -4.47 2.51
N PHE A 158 3.43 -3.96 1.90
CA PHE A 158 3.60 -2.55 1.53
C PHE A 158 3.58 -2.33 0.01
N LYS A 159 3.71 -3.38 -0.80
CA LYS A 159 3.39 -3.38 -2.24
C LYS A 159 1.87 -3.41 -2.36
N LEU A 160 1.25 -2.26 -2.11
CA LEU A 160 -0.20 -2.14 -2.25
C LEU A 160 -0.58 -2.46 -3.72
N PRO A 161 -1.47 -3.44 -3.95
CA PRO A 161 -1.86 -3.81 -5.29
C PRO A 161 -2.54 -2.63 -5.97
N TRP A 162 -2.44 -2.60 -7.29
CA TRP A 162 -3.30 -1.73 -8.10
C TRP A 162 -4.67 -2.37 -8.18
N HIS A 163 -5.70 -1.58 -7.94
CA HIS A 163 -7.08 -1.92 -8.23
C HIS A 163 -7.57 -1.00 -9.35
N THR A 164 -8.31 -1.56 -10.27
CA THR A 164 -8.97 -0.80 -11.33
C THR A 164 -10.43 -0.59 -10.92
N VAL A 165 -10.90 0.65 -11.02
CA VAL A 165 -12.27 1.07 -10.72
C VAL A 165 -12.88 1.58 -12.01
N VAL A 166 -14.08 1.09 -12.33
CA VAL A 166 -14.78 1.33 -13.59
C VAL A 166 -16.25 1.66 -13.35
N LYS A 167 -16.87 2.32 -14.33
CA LYS A 167 -18.33 2.56 -14.38
C LYS A 167 -19.10 1.34 -14.90
N TYR A 168 -18.38 0.44 -15.56
CA TYR A 168 -18.90 -0.71 -16.27
C TYR A 168 -19.44 -1.76 -15.31
N ARG A 169 -20.74 -2.07 -15.39
CA ARG A 169 -21.36 -3.04 -14.48
C ARG A 169 -20.82 -4.45 -14.78
N PRO A 170 -20.42 -5.23 -13.77
CA PRO A 170 -19.86 -6.57 -13.95
C PRO A 170 -20.78 -7.54 -14.72
N GLU A 171 -22.10 -7.34 -14.65
CA GLU A 171 -23.11 -8.18 -15.31
C GLU A 171 -23.09 -8.12 -16.85
N PHE A 172 -22.45 -7.11 -17.44
CA PHE A 172 -22.34 -6.95 -18.89
C PHE A 172 -21.01 -7.44 -19.46
N TYR A 173 -20.20 -8.14 -18.66
CA TYR A 173 -19.03 -8.86 -19.16
C TYR A 173 -19.41 -10.29 -19.51
N ASN A 174 -18.97 -10.75 -20.69
CA ASN A 174 -19.12 -12.16 -21.07
C ASN A 174 -18.07 -13.06 -20.40
N GLU A 175 -18.17 -14.37 -20.61
CA GLU A 175 -17.25 -15.38 -20.04
C GLU A 175 -15.79 -15.17 -20.48
N GLN A 176 -15.55 -14.46 -21.59
CA GLN A 176 -14.21 -14.10 -22.08
C GLN A 176 -13.71 -12.76 -21.51
N GLY A 177 -14.48 -12.08 -20.66
CA GLY A 177 -14.12 -10.81 -20.04
C GLY A 177 -14.27 -9.59 -20.96
N HIS A 178 -15.02 -9.71 -22.07
CA HIS A 178 -15.37 -8.59 -22.93
C HIS A 178 -16.66 -7.93 -22.46
N TYR A 179 -16.66 -6.60 -22.40
CA TYR A 179 -17.87 -5.82 -22.14
C TYR A 179 -18.76 -5.79 -23.38
N THR A 180 -20.04 -6.17 -23.23
CA THR A 180 -20.93 -6.39 -24.38
C THR A 180 -22.06 -5.38 -24.51
N LYS A 181 -22.25 -4.51 -23.51
CA LYS A 181 -23.30 -3.49 -23.56
C LYS A 181 -22.86 -2.33 -24.45
N ASP A 182 -23.76 -1.89 -25.34
CA ASP A 182 -23.57 -0.71 -26.17
C ASP A 182 -23.86 0.53 -25.32
N GLU A 183 -22.81 1.21 -24.86
CA GLU A 183 -22.94 2.43 -24.07
C GLU A 183 -21.80 3.40 -24.34
N TRP A 184 -21.98 4.63 -23.88
CA TRP A 184 -21.04 5.73 -24.05
C TRP A 184 -19.69 5.48 -23.35
N THR A 185 -18.64 6.05 -23.93
CA THR A 185 -17.22 5.89 -23.51
C THR A 185 -16.49 7.22 -23.40
N SER A 186 -17.16 8.34 -23.68
CA SER A 186 -16.58 9.68 -23.57
C SER A 186 -17.65 10.73 -23.32
N ILE A 187 -17.27 11.87 -22.74
CA ILE A 187 -18.12 13.08 -22.72
C ILE A 187 -18.52 13.54 -24.13
N CYS A 188 -17.69 13.25 -25.13
CA CYS A 188 -17.97 13.57 -26.53
C CYS A 188 -19.18 12.82 -27.09
N ASP A 189 -19.65 11.78 -26.38
CA ASP A 189 -20.81 11.00 -26.74
C ASP A 189 -22.13 11.62 -26.31
N VAL A 190 -22.10 12.70 -25.51
CA VAL A 190 -23.32 13.43 -25.15
C VAL A 190 -24.08 13.81 -26.41
N ASP A 191 -25.38 13.53 -26.39
CA ASP A 191 -26.35 13.62 -27.48
C ASP A 191 -26.34 12.48 -28.51
N LYS A 192 -25.45 11.49 -28.40
CA LYS A 192 -25.51 10.25 -29.22
C LYS A 192 -26.52 9.26 -28.65
N GLU A 193 -26.94 8.31 -29.48
CA GLU A 193 -27.85 7.23 -29.11
C GLU A 193 -27.10 5.92 -28.89
N TYR A 194 -27.46 5.21 -27.83
CA TYR A 194 -26.96 3.89 -27.45
C TYR A 194 -28.16 3.05 -27.01
N ASP A 195 -28.28 1.82 -27.50
CA ASP A 195 -29.46 0.95 -27.24
C ASP A 195 -30.82 1.64 -27.48
N GLY A 196 -30.89 2.58 -28.44
CA GLY A 196 -32.10 3.35 -28.77
C GLY A 196 -32.45 4.45 -27.78
N TYR A 197 -31.57 4.75 -26.82
CA TYR A 197 -31.72 5.85 -25.85
C TYR A 197 -30.66 6.93 -26.08
N LYS A 198 -31.07 8.19 -26.04
CA LYS A 198 -30.17 9.33 -26.17
C LYS A 198 -29.40 9.56 -24.87
N PHE A 199 -28.08 9.47 -24.92
CA PHE A 199 -27.20 9.78 -23.79
C PHE A 199 -27.13 11.29 -23.54
N THR A 200 -27.38 11.69 -22.31
CA THR A 200 -27.54 13.10 -21.90
C THR A 200 -26.36 13.60 -21.08
N LEU A 201 -26.16 14.92 -21.08
CA LEU A 201 -25.17 15.56 -20.22
C LEU A 201 -25.44 15.31 -18.73
N LYS A 202 -26.71 15.15 -18.33
CA LYS A 202 -27.08 14.87 -16.95
C LYS A 202 -26.56 13.50 -16.50
N GLU A 203 -26.74 12.47 -17.32
CA GLU A 203 -26.24 11.12 -17.05
C GLU A 203 -24.72 11.09 -17.00
N TYR A 204 -24.05 11.84 -17.89
CA TYR A 204 -22.59 12.03 -17.82
C TYR A 204 -22.18 12.61 -16.45
N ILE A 205 -22.81 13.70 -16.02
CA ILE A 205 -22.47 14.39 -14.75
C ILE A 205 -22.71 13.47 -13.55
N GLU A 206 -23.73 12.62 -13.59
CA GLU A 206 -24.00 11.65 -12.53
C GLU A 206 -22.84 10.67 -12.36
N VAL A 207 -22.38 10.05 -13.45
CA VAL A 207 -21.21 9.14 -13.40
C VAL A 207 -19.93 9.90 -13.04
N GLU A 208 -19.75 11.13 -13.52
CA GLU A 208 -18.61 11.95 -13.13
C GLU A 208 -18.60 12.25 -11.61
N ASN A 209 -19.77 12.53 -11.03
CA ASN A 209 -19.91 12.74 -9.59
C ASN A 209 -19.59 11.48 -8.80
N ASN A 210 -19.97 10.31 -9.30
CA ASN A 210 -19.64 9.02 -8.68
C ASN A 210 -18.14 8.83 -8.50
N TYR A 211 -17.32 9.14 -9.52
CA TYR A 211 -15.86 9.10 -9.40
C TYR A 211 -15.29 10.14 -8.42
N VAL A 212 -15.85 11.35 -8.42
CA VAL A 212 -15.41 12.42 -7.50
C VAL A 212 -15.71 12.04 -6.05
N ASN A 213 -16.92 11.53 -5.80
CA ASN A 213 -17.35 11.08 -4.48
C ASN A 213 -16.52 9.88 -4.02
N PHE A 214 -16.32 8.88 -4.88
CA PHE A 214 -15.47 7.72 -4.61
C PHE A 214 -14.06 8.11 -4.12
N ILE A 215 -13.38 9.02 -4.82
CA ILE A 215 -12.06 9.50 -4.40
C ILE A 215 -12.13 10.33 -3.12
N THR A 216 -13.16 11.15 -2.95
CA THR A 216 -13.35 11.95 -1.74
C THR A 216 -13.58 11.07 -0.51
N ASP A 217 -14.37 10.01 -0.65
CA ASP A 217 -14.65 9.01 0.39
C ASP A 217 -13.36 8.26 0.75
N ILE A 218 -12.57 7.81 -0.24
CA ILE A 218 -11.26 7.19 0.06
C ILE A 218 -10.35 8.13 0.83
N MET A 219 -10.30 9.41 0.42
CA MET A 219 -9.54 10.42 1.15
C MET A 219 -10.06 10.62 2.56
N GLU A 220 -11.37 10.56 2.79
CA GLU A 220 -11.96 10.63 4.12
C GLU A 220 -11.62 9.42 4.99
N TYR A 221 -11.91 8.20 4.52
CA TYR A 221 -11.62 6.97 5.26
C TYR A 221 -10.14 6.76 5.53
N SER A 222 -9.26 7.34 4.71
CA SER A 222 -7.80 7.26 4.90
C SER A 222 -7.23 8.45 5.69
N GLU A 223 -8.08 9.36 6.18
CA GLU A 223 -7.70 10.60 6.85
C GLU A 223 -6.66 11.39 6.04
N MET A 224 -6.91 11.51 4.73
CA MET A 224 -6.09 12.26 3.78
C MET A 224 -6.71 13.62 3.53
N GLU A 225 -6.16 14.65 4.16
CA GLU A 225 -6.55 16.03 3.91
C GLU A 225 -6.02 16.53 2.55
N PHE A 226 -4.87 16.00 2.12
CA PHE A 226 -4.22 16.39 0.86
C PHE A 226 -3.67 15.18 0.08
N VAL A 227 -3.63 15.33 -1.24
CA VAL A 227 -2.79 14.53 -2.15
C VAL A 227 -1.79 15.43 -2.86
N THR A 228 -0.78 14.83 -3.48
CA THR A 228 0.24 15.54 -4.25
C THR A 228 0.19 15.15 -5.72
N ILE A 229 0.31 16.10 -6.64
CA ILE A 229 0.44 15.80 -8.07
C ILE A 229 1.78 15.10 -8.33
N ARG A 230 1.75 13.85 -8.80
CA ARG A 230 2.93 13.04 -9.11
C ARG A 230 3.46 13.32 -10.52
N ARG A 231 2.56 13.31 -11.49
CA ARG A 231 2.78 13.62 -12.91
C ARG A 231 1.49 14.21 -13.47
N PHE A 232 1.62 15.04 -14.48
CA PHE A 232 0.48 15.57 -15.21
C PHE A 232 0.91 15.83 -16.65
N ASN A 233 -0.04 15.72 -17.57
CA ASN A 233 0.05 16.21 -18.94
C ASN A 233 -1.24 16.94 -19.25
N LEU A 234 -1.14 18.13 -19.85
CA LEU A 234 -2.30 18.73 -20.48
C LEU A 234 -2.43 18.12 -21.87
N TYR A 235 -3.65 17.76 -22.26
CA TYR A 235 -3.87 17.35 -23.64
C TYR A 235 -3.69 18.56 -24.55
N ASP A 236 -2.67 18.48 -25.42
CA ASP A 236 -2.22 19.61 -26.23
C ASP A 236 -3.32 20.02 -27.20
N SER A 237 -3.77 21.24 -26.97
CA SER A 237 -4.94 21.77 -27.60
C SER A 237 -4.58 23.15 -28.12
N ILE A 238 -4.14 23.21 -29.37
CA ILE A 238 -4.72 24.23 -30.27
C ILE A 238 -6.27 24.00 -30.38
N SER A 239 -6.76 22.86 -29.85
CA SER A 239 -7.61 21.80 -30.43
C SER A 239 -8.66 21.17 -29.47
N ASN A 240 -8.74 21.49 -28.17
CA ASN A 240 -9.68 20.87 -27.21
C ASN A 240 -11.07 21.46 -27.46
N GLN A 241 -11.73 20.87 -28.45
CA GLN A 241 -13.11 21.15 -28.81
C GLN A 241 -14.01 21.04 -27.57
N ILE A 242 -13.75 20.07 -26.67
CA ILE A 242 -14.48 19.89 -25.41
C ILE A 242 -14.45 21.15 -24.54
N ALA A 243 -13.27 21.76 -24.33
CA ALA A 243 -13.13 22.96 -23.52
C ALA A 243 -13.85 24.18 -24.14
N LYS A 244 -13.91 24.24 -25.48
CA LYS A 244 -14.50 25.34 -26.25
C LYS A 244 -15.98 25.12 -26.59
N ASP A 245 -16.49 23.89 -26.45
CA ASP A 245 -17.86 23.53 -26.78
C ASP A 245 -18.83 24.24 -25.84
N LYS A 246 -19.81 24.93 -26.43
CA LYS A 246 -20.82 25.68 -25.68
C LYS A 246 -21.68 24.76 -24.81
N ARG A 247 -21.83 23.48 -25.20
CA ARG A 247 -22.57 22.46 -24.42
C ARG A 247 -21.98 22.24 -23.03
N TYR A 248 -20.66 22.39 -22.88
CA TYR A 248 -19.96 22.10 -21.64
C TYR A 248 -19.50 23.36 -20.88
N ARG A 249 -19.87 24.56 -21.34
CA ARG A 249 -19.39 25.82 -20.79
C ARG A 249 -19.65 25.94 -19.28
N GLU A 250 -20.88 25.67 -18.86
CA GLU A 250 -21.28 25.81 -17.44
C GLU A 250 -20.50 24.84 -16.55
N ILE A 251 -20.37 23.58 -16.98
CA ILE A 251 -19.68 22.57 -16.19
C ILE A 251 -18.15 22.76 -16.18
N ASN A 252 -17.58 23.40 -17.21
CA ASN A 252 -16.15 23.69 -17.31
C ASN A 252 -15.74 25.00 -16.60
N GLU A 253 -16.70 25.84 -16.19
CA GLU A 253 -16.43 27.09 -15.46
C GLU A 253 -15.50 26.89 -14.24
N PRO A 254 -15.71 25.88 -13.37
CA PRO A 254 -14.84 25.66 -12.20
C PRO A 254 -13.42 25.21 -12.55
N LEU A 255 -13.15 24.84 -13.80
CA LEU A 255 -11.87 24.30 -14.28
C LEU A 255 -11.02 25.33 -15.03
N LYS A 256 -11.52 26.55 -15.26
CA LYS A 256 -10.86 27.58 -16.09
C LYS A 256 -9.43 27.93 -15.68
N GLU A 257 -9.11 27.79 -14.40
CA GLU A 257 -7.82 28.16 -13.81
C GLU A 257 -7.02 26.93 -13.38
N LEU A 258 -7.45 25.73 -13.79
CA LEU A 258 -6.82 24.47 -13.40
C LEU A 258 -5.38 24.39 -13.92
N ASP A 259 -5.15 24.79 -15.17
CA ASP A 259 -3.84 24.81 -15.83
C ASP A 259 -2.77 25.54 -15.00
N LYS A 260 -3.11 26.71 -14.45
CA LYS A 260 -2.23 27.51 -13.58
C LYS A 260 -1.90 26.82 -12.26
N SER A 261 -2.73 25.87 -11.84
CA SER A 261 -2.52 25.10 -10.61
C SER A 261 -1.68 23.84 -10.81
N LEU A 262 -1.55 23.34 -12.05
CA LEU A 262 -0.85 22.10 -12.35
C LEU A 262 0.67 22.26 -12.26
N ARG A 263 1.26 21.61 -11.26
CA ARG A 263 2.70 21.51 -11.08
C ARG A 263 3.01 20.24 -10.29
N LYS A 264 4.07 19.54 -10.69
CA LYS A 264 4.54 18.37 -9.95
C LYS A 264 4.87 18.76 -8.51
N GLY A 265 4.39 18.00 -7.53
CA GLY A 265 4.55 18.34 -6.12
C GLY A 265 3.46 19.27 -5.55
N ALA A 266 2.50 19.75 -6.36
CA ALA A 266 1.41 20.56 -5.84
C ALA A 266 0.56 19.77 -4.85
N ARG A 267 0.31 20.35 -3.67
CA ARG A 267 -0.62 19.79 -2.68
C ARG A 267 -2.04 20.22 -3.01
N ILE A 268 -2.91 19.25 -3.23
CA ILE A 268 -4.33 19.44 -3.52
C ILE A 268 -5.13 19.01 -2.31
N HIS A 269 -5.88 19.94 -1.72
CA HIS A 269 -6.77 19.65 -0.61
C HIS A 269 -7.97 18.81 -1.07
N ARG A 270 -8.48 17.93 -0.20
CA ARG A 270 -9.64 17.07 -0.45
C ARG A 270 -10.82 17.83 -1.07
N SER A 271 -11.16 19.00 -0.52
CA SER A 271 -12.27 19.83 -1.03
C SER A 271 -12.06 20.41 -2.44
N LYS A 272 -10.86 20.29 -3.02
CA LYS A 272 -10.52 20.78 -4.36
C LYS A 272 -10.24 19.64 -5.34
N ILE A 273 -10.06 18.41 -4.88
CA ILE A 273 -9.64 17.29 -5.75
C ILE A 273 -10.65 17.02 -6.86
N GLY A 274 -11.95 17.21 -6.59
CA GLY A 274 -13.01 16.98 -7.55
C GLY A 274 -12.79 17.67 -8.90
N ASN A 275 -12.29 18.90 -8.92
CA ASN A 275 -12.01 19.62 -10.17
C ASN A 275 -10.94 18.91 -11.02
N TYR A 276 -9.92 18.32 -10.39
CA TYR A 276 -8.86 17.62 -11.09
C TYR A 276 -9.34 16.25 -11.61
N ILE A 277 -10.15 15.54 -10.83
CA ILE A 277 -10.81 14.29 -11.26
C ILE A 277 -11.69 14.55 -12.49
N ARG A 278 -12.53 15.59 -12.44
CA ARG A 278 -13.37 16.01 -13.58
C ARG A 278 -12.54 16.32 -14.82
N ALA A 279 -11.41 17.01 -14.67
CA ALA A 279 -10.54 17.31 -15.79
C ALA A 279 -9.97 16.04 -16.45
N CYS A 280 -9.68 15.00 -15.66
CA CYS A 280 -9.24 13.71 -16.19
C CYS A 280 -10.36 12.99 -16.95
N LEU A 281 -11.55 12.92 -16.35
CA LEU A 281 -12.72 12.24 -16.93
C LEU A 281 -13.27 12.91 -18.19
N ARG A 282 -13.01 14.22 -18.35
CA ARG A 282 -13.38 15.02 -19.53
C ARG A 282 -12.28 15.08 -20.59
N GLU A 283 -11.22 14.29 -20.43
CA GLU A 283 -10.09 14.25 -21.38
C GLU A 283 -9.43 15.63 -21.55
N LEU A 284 -9.45 16.47 -20.52
CA LEU A 284 -8.81 17.80 -20.53
C LEU A 284 -7.37 17.75 -20.03
N ALA A 285 -7.07 16.81 -19.13
CA ALA A 285 -5.74 16.57 -18.61
C ALA A 285 -5.57 15.08 -18.25
N ASP A 286 -4.35 14.60 -18.25
CA ASP A 286 -3.96 13.37 -17.57
C ASP A 286 -3.22 13.78 -16.29
N ILE A 287 -3.74 13.38 -15.12
CA ILE A 287 -3.17 13.77 -13.83
C ILE A 287 -3.08 12.54 -12.93
N SER A 288 -1.88 12.32 -12.42
CA SER A 288 -1.62 11.31 -11.40
C SER A 288 -1.37 11.94 -10.03
N PHE A 289 -1.88 11.29 -8.99
CA PHE A 289 -1.79 11.76 -7.62
C PHE A 289 -1.09 10.72 -6.74
N GLU A 290 -0.43 11.20 -5.70
CA GLU A 290 0.15 10.36 -4.67
C GLU A 290 -0.03 10.96 -3.27
N ASN A 291 -0.12 10.09 -2.28
CA ASN A 291 0.18 10.39 -0.88
C ASN A 291 1.02 9.24 -0.32
N LYS A 292 2.35 9.37 -0.47
CA LYS A 292 3.32 8.34 -0.03
C LYS A 292 3.22 8.02 1.46
N GLY A 293 2.88 8.99 2.30
CA GLY A 293 2.72 8.79 3.73
C GLY A 293 1.56 7.86 4.09
N LYS A 294 0.53 7.87 3.25
CA LYS A 294 -0.74 7.14 3.43
C LYS A 294 -0.88 5.93 2.49
N GLY A 295 0.14 5.65 1.68
CA GLY A 295 0.13 4.53 0.73
C GLY A 295 -0.96 4.68 -0.32
N PHE A 296 -1.13 5.88 -0.86
CA PHE A 296 -2.13 6.17 -1.88
C PHE A 296 -1.47 6.59 -3.18
N GLU A 297 -1.88 5.99 -4.30
CA GLU A 297 -1.63 6.49 -5.66
C GLU A 297 -2.91 6.39 -6.47
N LEU A 298 -3.10 7.35 -7.37
CA LEU A 298 -4.23 7.43 -8.28
C LEU A 298 -3.71 7.79 -9.66
N ASP A 299 -4.06 6.98 -10.64
CA ASP A 299 -3.79 7.16 -12.06
C ASP A 299 -5.10 6.99 -12.85
N PHE A 300 -5.19 7.64 -14.02
CA PHE A 300 -6.27 7.43 -14.96
C PHE A 300 -5.75 6.67 -16.18
N GLY A 301 -6.44 5.59 -16.52
CA GLY A 301 -6.33 4.89 -17.78
C GLY A 301 -7.30 5.45 -18.82
N TYR A 302 -7.43 4.72 -19.93
CA TYR A 302 -8.37 5.04 -20.99
C TYR A 302 -9.82 4.78 -20.55
N ASP A 303 -10.81 5.47 -21.12
CA ASP A 303 -12.23 5.11 -21.06
C ASP A 303 -12.77 4.78 -19.65
N TYR A 304 -12.60 5.71 -18.71
CA TYR A 304 -13.06 5.58 -17.31
C TYR A 304 -12.39 4.48 -16.49
N TYR A 305 -11.28 3.90 -16.94
CA TYR A 305 -10.48 3.01 -16.11
C TYR A 305 -9.67 3.85 -15.12
N MET A 306 -10.05 3.84 -13.84
CA MET A 306 -9.33 4.53 -12.79
C MET A 306 -8.47 3.54 -12.01
N HIS A 307 -7.16 3.74 -11.98
CA HIS A 307 -6.25 2.87 -11.25
C HIS A 307 -5.91 3.48 -9.89
N ILE A 308 -6.15 2.72 -8.83
CA ILE A 308 -5.90 3.14 -7.47
C ILE A 308 -5.00 2.14 -6.76
N ARG A 309 -4.04 2.68 -6.03
CA ARG A 309 -3.31 2.01 -4.96
C ARG A 309 -3.75 2.67 -3.67
N SER A 310 -4.20 1.90 -2.69
CA SER A 310 -4.67 2.44 -1.40
C SER A 310 -4.31 1.51 -0.25
N SER A 311 -4.12 2.09 0.93
CA SER A 311 -3.89 1.33 2.17
C SER A 311 -5.19 0.82 2.80
N LEU A 312 -6.36 1.23 2.28
CA LEU A 312 -7.64 0.66 2.68
C LEU A 312 -7.73 -0.82 2.26
N PRO A 313 -8.33 -1.69 3.09
CA PRO A 313 -8.62 -3.06 2.69
C PRO A 313 -9.45 -3.12 1.41
N VAL A 314 -9.19 -4.10 0.54
CA VAL A 314 -9.89 -4.25 -0.76
C VAL A 314 -11.41 -4.32 -0.61
N GLU A 315 -11.91 -4.96 0.44
CA GLU A 315 -13.37 -5.05 0.69
C GLU A 315 -13.97 -3.69 1.05
N GLN A 316 -13.22 -2.82 1.74
CA GLN A 316 -13.65 -1.46 2.00
C GLN A 316 -13.62 -0.63 0.70
N LEU A 317 -12.60 -0.77 -0.14
CA LEU A 317 -12.58 -0.15 -1.48
C LEU A 317 -13.79 -0.59 -2.31
N ARG A 318 -14.11 -1.89 -2.28
CA ARG A 318 -15.27 -2.47 -2.97
C ARG A 318 -16.59 -1.89 -2.45
N GLN A 319 -16.71 -1.70 -1.14
CA GLN A 319 -17.88 -1.08 -0.54
C GLN A 319 -18.03 0.38 -0.98
N ILE A 320 -16.96 1.18 -0.90
CA ILE A 320 -16.99 2.59 -1.30
C ILE A 320 -17.31 2.73 -2.81
N ALA A 321 -16.74 1.87 -3.65
CA ALA A 321 -17.05 1.84 -5.08
C ALA A 321 -18.55 1.59 -5.30
N ARG A 322 -19.11 0.54 -4.68
CA ARG A 322 -20.54 0.21 -4.82
C ARG A 322 -21.47 1.31 -4.28
N GLN A 323 -21.10 1.97 -3.18
CA GLN A 323 -21.86 3.10 -2.63
C GLN A 323 -21.96 4.27 -3.61
N ASN A 324 -20.97 4.39 -4.49
CA ASN A 324 -20.91 5.41 -5.54
C ASN A 324 -21.30 4.85 -6.92
N ASP A 325 -21.97 3.69 -7.02
CA ASP A 325 -22.34 3.05 -8.30
C ASP A 325 -21.14 2.87 -9.27
N LEU A 326 -19.99 2.53 -8.71
CA LEU A 326 -18.78 2.12 -9.40
C LEU A 326 -18.39 0.68 -9.00
N PHE A 327 -17.50 0.09 -9.78
CA PHE A 327 -17.13 -1.32 -9.62
C PHE A 327 -15.62 -1.49 -9.65
N LEU A 328 -15.10 -2.34 -8.78
CA LEU A 328 -13.74 -2.85 -8.95
C LEU A 328 -13.78 -3.85 -10.10
N ASP A 329 -12.92 -3.62 -11.09
CA ASP A 329 -12.72 -4.53 -12.21
C ASP A 329 -12.26 -5.90 -11.66
N PRO A 330 -13.01 -6.98 -11.95
CA PRO A 330 -12.69 -8.31 -11.42
C PRO A 330 -11.61 -9.05 -12.22
N ARG A 331 -11.15 -8.51 -13.35
CA ARG A 331 -10.20 -9.15 -14.28
C ARG A 331 -8.75 -9.06 -13.83
#